data_AF-A0A833G051-F1
#
_entry.id   AF-A0A833G051-F1
#
_cell.length_a   1.000
_cell.length_b   1.000
_cell.length_c   1.000
_cell.angle_alpha   90.00
_cell.angle_beta   90.00
_cell.angle_gamma   90.00
#
_symmetry.space_group_name_H-M   'P 1'
#
loop_
_entity.id
_entity.type
_entity.pdbx_description
1 polymer ?
#
loop_
_entity_poly.entity_id
_entity_poly.type
_entity_poly.pdbx_seq_one_letter_code
_entity_poly.pdbx_strand_id
1 'polypeptide(L)'
;MTLATASGDPIADKRFAIAAALAETGDTTAAAEVLVQALEITPGWAAGWLMLADWRERLGDRDTLIAYIRPLLGDRRRPIAAVRLMR
;
A
#
# COMPACT_ATOMS: atom_id res chain seq x y z
N MET A 1 -15.14 -11.84 -1.88
CA MET A 1 -14.98 -10.49 -2.47
C MET A 1 -13.61 -10.45 -3.10
N THR A 2 -13.50 -10.44 -4.43
CA THR A 2 -12.20 -10.40 -5.12
C THR A 2 -11.66 -8.98 -5.04
N LEU A 3 -10.50 -8.79 -4.44
CA LEU A 3 -9.83 -7.50 -4.43
C LEU A 3 -9.34 -7.18 -5.84
N ALA A 4 -9.64 -5.98 -6.35
CA ALA A 4 -9.10 -5.52 -7.62
C ALA A 4 -7.58 -5.41 -7.52
N THR A 5 -6.88 -6.13 -8.39
CA THR A 5 -5.41 -6.12 -8.46
C THR A 5 -4.86 -4.81 -9.04
N ALA A 6 -5.64 -4.11 -9.86
CA ALA A 6 -5.31 -2.77 -10.36
C ALA A 6 -5.92 -1.68 -9.47
N SER A 7 -5.25 -0.52 -9.40
CA SER A 7 -5.69 0.62 -8.60
C SER A 7 -6.78 1.46 -9.29
N GLY A 8 -6.84 1.41 -10.62
CA GLY A 8 -7.73 2.25 -11.44
C GLY A 8 -7.14 3.62 -11.80
N ASP A 9 -5.91 3.91 -11.37
CA ASP A 9 -5.13 5.09 -11.78
C ASP A 9 -3.84 4.63 -12.50
N PRO A 10 -3.61 5.03 -13.77
CA PRO A 10 -2.45 4.57 -14.53
C PRO A 10 -1.09 4.95 -13.93
N ILE A 11 -1.01 6.07 -13.20
CA ILE A 11 0.22 6.54 -12.56
C ILE A 11 0.51 5.67 -11.34
N ALA A 12 -0.52 5.39 -10.54
CA ALA A 12 -0.41 4.48 -9.40
C ALA A 12 -0.06 3.05 -9.87
N ASP A 13 -0.67 2.57 -10.95
CA ASP A 13 -0.40 1.25 -11.52
C ASP A 13 1.05 1.14 -12.03
N LYS A 14 1.58 2.19 -12.66
CA LYS A 14 3.00 2.22 -13.07
C LYS A 14 3.95 2.20 -11.87
N ARG A 15 3.65 2.95 -10.81
CA ARG A 15 4.44 2.90 -9.57
C ARG A 15 4.38 1.52 -8.94
N PHE A 16 3.21 0.90 -8.91
CA PHE A 16 3.08 -0.46 -8.43
C PHE A 16 3.90 -1.47 -9.23
N ALA A 17 3.94 -1.36 -10.56
CA ALA A 17 4.78 -2.22 -11.39
C ALA A 17 6.28 -2.09 -11.03
N ILE A 18 6.75 -0.88 -10.72
CA ILE A 18 8.13 -0.64 -10.25
C ILE A 18 8.34 -1.29 -8.87
N ALA A 19 7.39 -1.10 -7.95
CA ALA A 19 7.45 -1.70 -6.62
C ALA A 19 7.50 -3.24 -6.67
N ALA A 20 6.68 -3.85 -7.52
CA ALA A 20 6.67 -5.29 -7.74
C ALA A 20 8.02 -5.79 -8.26
N ALA A 21 8.60 -5.11 -9.26
CA ALA A 21 9.92 -5.47 -9.78
C ALA A 21 11.02 -5.39 -8.72
N LEU A 22 11.00 -4.37 -7.86
CA LEU A 22 11.94 -4.25 -6.74
C LEU A 22 11.79 -5.41 -5.74
N ALA A 23 10.55 -5.76 -5.40
CA ALA A 23 10.27 -6.89 -4.51
C ALA A 23 10.74 -8.23 -5.10
N GLU A 24 10.55 -8.45 -6.41
CA GLU A 24 11.05 -9.63 -7.12
C GLU A 24 12.58 -9.75 -7.08
N THR A 25 13.29 -8.61 -7.11
CA THR A 25 14.76 -8.58 -6.96
C THR A 25 15.24 -8.67 -5.51
N GLY A 26 14.32 -8.73 -4.54
CA GLY A 26 14.61 -8.84 -3.10
C GLY A 26 14.73 -7.50 -2.36
N ASP A 27 14.66 -6.37 -3.06
CA ASP A 27 14.66 -5.04 -2.43
C ASP A 27 13.26 -4.67 -1.93
N THR A 28 12.80 -5.40 -0.92
CA THR A 28 11.46 -5.25 -0.33
C THR A 28 11.31 -3.89 0.36
N THR A 29 12.41 -3.30 0.85
CA THR A 29 12.41 -1.96 1.45
C THR A 29 12.07 -0.90 0.41
N ALA A 30 12.80 -0.85 -0.71
CA ALA A 30 12.52 0.09 -1.79
C ALA A 30 11.14 -0.17 -2.42
N ALA A 31 10.75 -1.44 -2.57
CA ALA A 31 9.42 -1.81 -3.04
C ALA A 31 8.31 -1.17 -2.17
N ALA A 32 8.43 -1.31 -0.84
CA ALA A 32 7.46 -0.74 0.09
C ALA A 32 7.38 0.79 0.02
N GLU A 33 8.50 1.49 -0.21
CA GLU A 33 8.51 2.94 -0.39
C GLU A 33 7.82 3.37 -1.68
N VAL A 34 8.06 2.69 -2.80
CA VAL A 34 7.39 2.99 -4.07
C VAL A 34 5.89 2.67 -3.99
N LEU A 35 5.51 1.62 -3.26
CA LEU A 35 4.10 1.28 -3.05
C LEU A 35 3.37 2.35 -2.22
N VAL A 36 4.01 2.96 -1.22
CA VAL A 36 3.44 4.11 -0.50
C VAL A 36 3.12 5.25 -1.48
N GLN A 37 4.02 5.55 -2.42
CA GLN A 37 3.77 6.59 -3.43
C GLN A 37 2.59 6.27 -4.36
N ALA A 38 2.33 4.99 -4.65
CA ALA A 38 1.13 4.59 -5.39
C ALA A 38 -0.14 4.81 -4.55
N LEU A 39 -0.07 4.51 -3.26
CA LEU A 39 -1.17 4.66 -2.30
C LEU A 39 -1.49 6.12 -1.95
N GLU A 40 -0.53 7.03 -2.10
CA GLU A 40 -0.80 8.48 -2.02
C GLU A 40 -1.69 8.98 -3.16
N ILE A 41 -1.56 8.39 -4.35
CA ILE A 41 -2.40 8.68 -5.53
C ILE A 41 -3.77 8.02 -5.37
N THR A 42 -3.79 6.74 -4.99
CA THR A 42 -5.03 5.96 -4.84
C THR A 42 -5.20 5.43 -3.41
N PRO A 43 -5.54 6.29 -2.42
CA PRO A 43 -5.68 5.87 -1.03
C PRO A 43 -6.79 4.84 -0.80
N GLY A 44 -7.76 4.76 -1.71
CA GLY A 44 -8.86 3.78 -1.66
C GLY A 44 -8.49 2.39 -2.17
N TRP A 45 -7.29 2.20 -2.73
CA TRP A 45 -6.89 0.92 -3.32
C TRP A 45 -6.57 -0.12 -2.26
N ALA A 46 -7.55 -0.97 -1.98
CA ALA A 46 -7.49 -1.93 -0.89
C ALA A 46 -6.38 -2.98 -1.04
N ALA A 47 -6.15 -3.49 -2.26
CA ALA A 47 -5.12 -4.50 -2.49
C ALA A 47 -3.71 -3.94 -2.22
N GLY A 48 -3.44 -2.69 -2.63
CA GLY A 48 -2.14 -2.07 -2.39
C GLY A 48 -1.80 -1.90 -0.91
N TRP A 49 -2.78 -1.55 -0.06
CA TRP A 49 -2.56 -1.48 1.39
C TRP A 49 -2.27 -2.85 2.01
N LEU A 50 -2.93 -3.91 1.55
CA LEU A 50 -2.67 -5.28 2.03
C LEU A 50 -1.27 -5.76 1.61
N MET A 51 -0.84 -5.44 0.39
CA MET A 51 0.52 -5.75 -0.08
C MET A 51 1.57 -4.99 0.74
N LEU A 52 1.35 -3.70 1.02
CA LEU A 52 2.26 -2.91 1.85
C LEU A 52 2.36 -3.50 3.27
N ALA A 53 1.25 -3.99 3.82
CA ALA A 53 1.23 -4.63 5.12
C ALA A 53 2.07 -5.91 5.15
N ASP A 54 1.89 -6.80 4.17
CA ASP A 54 2.68 -8.04 4.03
C ASP A 54 4.18 -7.73 3.89
N TRP A 55 4.56 -6.75 3.06
CA TRP A 55 5.96 -6.39 2.88
C TRP A 55 6.58 -5.79 4.15
N ARG A 56 5.86 -4.92 4.86
CA ARG A 56 6.34 -4.34 6.13
C ARG A 56 6.41 -5.38 7.25
N GLU A 57 5.51 -6.37 7.27
CA GLU A 57 5.59 -7.50 8.20
C GLU A 57 6.85 -8.34 7.98
N ARG A 58 7.17 -8.65 6.71
CA ARG A 58 8.41 -9.38 6.35
C ARG A 58 9.68 -8.63 6.73
N LEU A 59 9.63 -7.29 6.72
CA LEU A 59 10.73 -6.42 7.14
C LEU A 59 10.80 -6.24 8.67
N GLY A 60 9.83 -6.75 9.44
CA GLY A 60 9.73 -6.48 10.88
C GLY A 60 9.39 -5.02 11.22
N ASP A 61 8.88 -4.26 10.25
CA ASP A 61 8.70 -2.81 10.30
C ASP A 61 7.20 -2.42 10.34
N ARG A 62 6.47 -3.03 11.27
CA ARG A 62 5.04 -2.81 11.43
C ARG A 62 4.70 -1.39 11.88
N ASP A 63 5.59 -0.76 12.65
CA ASP A 63 5.38 0.58 13.19
C ASP A 63 5.33 1.64 12.08
N THR A 64 6.15 1.50 11.05
CA THR A 64 6.12 2.39 9.88
C THR A 64 4.79 2.33 9.14
N LEU A 65 4.22 1.12 8.95
CA LEU A 65 2.89 0.96 8.36
C LEU A 65 1.82 1.70 9.18
N ILE A 66 1.85 1.56 10.50
CA ILE A 66 0.89 2.21 11.41
C ILE A 66 1.05 3.73 11.33
N ALA A 67 2.28 4.23 11.26
CA ALA A 67 2.56 5.67 11.13
C ALA A 67 1.97 6.26 9.84
N TYR A 68 2.06 5.54 8.71
CA TYR A 68 1.46 5.96 7.44
C TYR A 68 -0.07 5.97 7.47
N ILE A 69 -0.67 4.95 8.04
CA ILE A 69 -2.12 4.73 7.99
C ILE A 69 -2.88 5.61 8.98
N ARG A 70 -2.30 5.87 10.16
CA ARG A 70 -2.95 6.61 11.25
C ARG A 70 -3.54 7.96 10.82
N PRO A 71 -2.81 8.87 10.13
CA PRO A 71 -3.39 10.15 9.71
C PRO A 71 -4.53 9.96 8.69
N LEU A 72 -4.41 8.96 7.81
CA LEU A 72 -5.39 8.69 6.76
C LEU A 72 -6.72 8.16 7.33
N LEU A 73 -6.70 7.43 8.44
CA LEU A 73 -7.92 6.99 9.14
C LEU A 73 -8.72 8.15 9.76
N GLY A 74 -8.04 9.25 10.09
CA GLY A 74 -8.68 10.46 10.62
C GLY A 74 -9.35 11.32 9.55
N ASP A 75 -8.94 11.17 8.29
CA ASP A 75 -9.47 11.95 7.17
C ASP A 75 -10.73 11.29 6.57
N ARG A 76 -11.90 11.82 6.94
CA ARG A 76 -13.19 11.38 6.39
C ARG A 76 -13.30 11.53 4.86
N ARG A 77 -12.46 12.35 4.22
CA ARG A 77 -12.46 12.56 2.76
C ARG A 77 -11.62 11.52 2.02
N ARG A 78 -10.78 10.74 2.72
CA ARG A 78 -9.92 9.69 2.14
C ARG A 78 -10.17 8.34 2.82
N PRO A 79 -11.35 7.71 2.62
CA PRO A 79 -11.66 6.45 3.26
C PRO A 79 -10.73 5.33 2.73
N ILE A 80 -9.81 4.88 3.56
CA ILE A 80 -9.06 3.65 3.28
C ILE A 80 -10.00 2.46 3.54
N ALA A 81 -10.56 1.89 2.48
CA ALA A 81 -11.50 0.77 2.61
C ALA A 81 -10.82 -0.49 3.18
N ALA A 82 -9.52 -0.69 2.93
CA ALA A 82 -8.77 -1.88 3.38
C ALA A 82 -8.46 -1.93 4.87
N VAL A 83 -8.12 -0.80 5.50
CA VAL A 83 -7.59 -0.82 6.88
C VAL A 83 -8.71 -1.04 7.90
N ARG A 84 -9.95 -0.67 7.56
CA ARG A 84 -11.11 -0.85 8.44
C ARG A 84 -11.39 -2.34 8.74
N LEU A 85 -10.78 -3.26 7.99
CA LEU A 85 -10.87 -4.71 8.14
C LEU A 85 -9.76 -5.33 9.02
N MET A 86 -8.76 -4.56 9.47
CA MET A 86 -7.69 -5.04 10.37
C MET A 86 -8.07 -4.94 11.87
N ARG A 87 -9.36 -5.10 12.20
CA ARG A 87 -9.87 -5.10 13.57
C ARG A 87 -10.31 -6.49 13.99
#